data_AF-A0A3C1P5X3-F1
#
_entry.id   AF-A0A3C1P5X3-F1
#
_cell.length_a   1.000
_cell.length_b   1.000
_cell.length_c   1.000
_cell.angle_alpha   90.00
_cell.angle_beta   90.00
_cell.angle_gamma   90.00
#
_symmetry.space_group_name_H-M   'P 1'
#
loop_
_entity.id
_entity.type
_entity.pdbx_description
1 polymer ?
#
loop_
_entity_poly.entity_id
_entity_poly.type
_entity_poly.pdbx_seq_one_letter_code
_entity_poly.pdbx_strand_id
1 'polypeptide(L)'
;MNAAQAWSAVVSGEDAAIYAYSVAGARVDSGDRRQAQAGLESHRQRRSRAALLTEQAGASPPAGVVAFALPTDVDRPRGARRLLAEVENALVAVYADAAAAASGPDR
;
A
#
# COMPACT_ATOMS: atom_id res chain seq x y z
N MET A 1 8.40 3.35 -17.59
CA MET A 1 7.46 4.06 -16.70
C MET A 1 8.10 5.39 -16.31
N ASN A 2 7.40 6.52 -16.44
CA ASN A 2 7.92 7.81 -15.94
C ASN A 2 7.59 8.00 -14.45
N ALA A 3 8.16 9.04 -13.81
CA ALA A 3 7.97 9.28 -12.38
C ALA A 3 6.49 9.45 -11.99
N ALA A 4 5.70 10.18 -12.77
CA ALA A 4 4.27 10.37 -12.51
C ALA A 4 3.49 9.05 -12.53
N GLN A 5 3.76 8.19 -13.52
CA GLN A 5 3.15 6.86 -13.64
C GLN A 5 3.56 5.95 -12.47
N ALA A 6 4.83 6.00 -12.07
CA ALA A 6 5.33 5.17 -10.99
C ALA A 6 4.76 5.59 -9.63
N TRP A 7 4.70 6.89 -9.33
CA TRP A 7 4.05 7.37 -8.09
C TRP A 7 2.54 7.13 -8.09
N SER A 8 1.87 7.21 -9.24
CA SER A 8 0.45 6.82 -9.35
C SER A 8 0.23 5.32 -9.06
N ALA A 9 1.15 4.46 -9.50
CA ALA A 9 1.13 3.04 -9.16
C ALA A 9 1.33 2.82 -7.65
N VAL A 10 2.23 3.57 -7.01
CA VAL A 10 2.40 3.55 -5.54
C VAL A 10 1.11 3.98 -4.83
N VAL A 11 0.46 5.07 -5.25
CA VAL A 11 -0.82 5.50 -4.65
C VAL A 11 -1.86 4.38 -4.73
N SER A 12 -1.97 3.72 -5.88
CA SER A 12 -2.94 2.64 -6.09
C SER A 12 -2.61 1.40 -5.26
N GLY A 13 -1.32 1.03 -5.16
CA GLY A 13 -0.86 -0.07 -4.31
C GLY A 13 -1.07 0.20 -2.82
N GLU A 14 -0.82 1.43 -2.39
CA GLU A 14 -1.02 1.86 -1.01
C GLU A 14 -2.51 1.93 -0.64
N ASP A 15 -3.39 2.35 -1.56
CA ASP A 15 -4.85 2.26 -1.36
C ASP A 15 -5.29 0.79 -1.15
N ALA A 16 -4.73 -0.15 -1.91
CA ALA A 16 -4.98 -1.58 -1.73
C ALA A 16 -4.47 -2.10 -0.37
N ALA A 17 -3.28 -1.64 0.05
CA ALA A 17 -2.70 -2.00 1.34
C ALA A 17 -3.53 -1.47 2.51
N ILE A 18 -3.96 -0.20 2.45
CA ILE A 18 -4.84 0.40 3.46
C ILE A 18 -6.14 -0.41 3.60
N TYR A 19 -6.75 -0.79 2.48
CA TYR A 19 -7.94 -1.64 2.50
C TYR A 19 -7.65 -3.00 3.16
N ALA A 20 -6.60 -3.71 2.72
CA ALA A 20 -6.22 -5.00 3.27
C ALA A 20 -5.93 -4.94 4.78
N TYR A 21 -5.18 -3.94 5.24
CA TYR A 21 -4.87 -3.74 6.65
C TYR A 21 -6.12 -3.38 7.48
N SER A 22 -7.08 -2.64 6.92
CA SER A 22 -8.33 -2.34 7.61
C SER A 22 -9.21 -3.58 7.83
N VAL A 23 -9.21 -4.51 6.87
CA VAL A 23 -10.02 -5.74 6.92
C VAL A 23 -9.30 -6.86 7.68
N ALA A 24 -8.08 -7.19 7.28
CA ALA A 24 -7.31 -8.30 7.82
C ALA A 24 -6.62 -7.95 9.14
N GLY A 25 -6.21 -6.70 9.35
CA GLY A 25 -5.58 -6.26 10.61
C GLY A 25 -6.49 -6.40 11.83
N ALA A 26 -7.81 -6.37 11.65
CA ALA A 26 -8.77 -6.67 12.72
C ALA A 26 -8.90 -8.18 13.02
N ARG A 27 -8.49 -9.03 12.08
CA ARG A 27 -8.67 -10.50 12.09
C ARG A 27 -7.39 -11.27 12.44
N VAL A 28 -6.25 -10.60 12.59
CA VAL A 28 -5.02 -11.22 13.10
C VAL A 28 -5.14 -11.58 14.59
N ASP A 29 -4.20 -12.39 15.07
CA ASP A 29 -4.12 -12.77 16.48
C ASP A 29 -3.92 -11.54 17.38
N SER A 30 -4.40 -11.58 18.62
CA SER A 30 -4.39 -10.42 19.53
C SER A 30 -2.99 -9.84 19.77
N GLY A 31 -1.96 -10.69 19.74
CA GLY A 31 -0.55 -10.29 19.83
C GLY A 31 -0.09 -9.40 18.68
N ASP A 32 -0.67 -9.57 17.48
CA ASP A 32 -0.25 -8.90 16.25
C ASP A 32 -1.06 -7.63 15.95
N ARG A 33 -2.18 -7.40 16.65
CA ARG A 33 -3.09 -6.26 16.35
C ARG A 33 -2.42 -4.89 16.43
N ARG A 34 -1.53 -4.67 17.41
CA ARG A 34 -0.80 -3.41 17.52
C ARG A 34 0.12 -3.18 16.32
N GLN A 35 0.78 -4.23 15.86
CA GLN A 35 1.63 -4.17 14.67
C GLN A 35 0.80 -3.92 13.41
N ALA A 36 -0.35 -4.59 13.27
CA ALA A 36 -1.26 -4.35 12.15
C ALA A 36 -1.79 -2.90 12.13
N GLN A 37 -2.10 -2.32 13.30
CA GLN A 37 -2.54 -0.93 13.39
C GLN A 37 -1.42 0.07 13.04
N ALA A 38 -0.19 -0.20 13.49
CA ALA A 38 0.98 0.59 13.09
C ALA A 38 1.25 0.48 11.58
N GLY A 39 1.08 -0.71 11.00
CA GLY A 39 1.18 -0.93 9.55
C GLY A 39 0.15 -0.11 8.78
N LEU A 40 -1.12 -0.15 9.19
CA LEU A 40 -2.19 0.66 8.59
C LEU A 40 -1.84 2.16 8.57
N GLU A 41 -1.32 2.69 9.67
CA GLU A 41 -0.93 4.10 9.76
C GLU A 41 0.28 4.41 8.86
N SER A 42 1.29 3.53 8.82
CA SER A 42 2.42 3.67 7.91
C SER A 42 1.98 3.72 6.45
N HIS A 43 1.05 2.88 6.04
CA HIS A 43 0.52 2.89 4.67
C HIS A 43 -0.22 4.19 4.34
N ARG A 44 -1.01 4.74 5.27
CA ARG A 44 -1.67 6.05 5.08
C ARG A 44 -0.68 7.18 4.87
N GLN A 45 0.42 7.19 5.62
CA GLN A 45 1.49 8.19 5.47
C GLN A 45 2.19 8.05 4.11
N ARG A 46 2.53 6.81 3.72
CA ARG A 46 3.13 6.51 2.42
C ARG A 46 2.23 6.88 1.25
N ARG A 47 0.93 6.56 1.32
CA ARG A 47 -0.09 6.95 0.33
C ARG A 47 -0.15 8.46 0.15
N SER A 48 -0.15 9.20 1.26
CA SER A 48 -0.18 10.66 1.26
C SER A 48 1.10 11.24 0.64
N ARG A 49 2.27 10.70 0.97
CA ARG A 49 3.54 11.09 0.34
C ARG A 49 3.54 10.82 -1.16
N ALA A 50 3.10 9.63 -1.59
CA ALA A 50 3.07 9.26 -3.01
C ALA A 50 2.11 10.14 -3.82
N ALA A 51 1.00 10.59 -3.22
CA ALA A 51 0.10 11.56 -3.85
C ALA A 51 0.81 12.90 -4.10
N LEU A 52 1.52 13.44 -3.10
CA LEU A 52 2.31 14.67 -3.27
C LEU A 52 3.40 14.52 -4.35
N LEU A 53 4.08 13.37 -4.40
CA LEU A 53 5.10 13.10 -5.42
C LEU A 53 4.50 12.94 -6.83
N THR A 54 3.26 12.46 -6.93
CA THR A 54 2.52 12.39 -8.19
C THR A 54 2.21 13.80 -8.72
N GLU A 55 1.77 14.70 -7.84
CA GLU A 55 1.51 16.10 -8.15
C GLU A 55 2.79 16.84 -8.56
N GLN A 56 3.89 16.64 -7.83
CA GLN A 56 5.20 17.20 -8.17
C GLN A 56 5.72 16.70 -9.52
N ALA A 57 5.38 15.47 -9.90
CA ALA A 57 5.70 14.91 -11.20
C ALA A 57 4.73 15.38 -12.32
N GLY A 58 3.78 16.28 -12.02
CA GLY A 58 2.90 16.92 -12.99
C GLY A 58 1.62 16.14 -13.33
N ALA A 59 1.20 15.19 -12.49
CA ALA A 59 -0.04 14.42 -12.66
C ALA A 59 -0.95 14.54 -11.44
N SER A 60 -2.25 14.26 -11.62
CA SER A 60 -3.18 14.15 -10.50
C SER A 60 -3.13 12.74 -9.88
N PRO A 61 -3.13 12.61 -8.54
CA PRO A 61 -3.17 11.31 -7.89
C PRO A 61 -4.43 10.52 -8.29
N PRO A 62 -4.33 9.19 -8.47
CA PRO A 62 -5.50 8.35 -8.68
C PRO A 62 -6.53 8.52 -7.56
N ALA A 63 -7.81 8.49 -7.94
CA ALA A 63 -8.90 8.42 -6.98
C ALA A 63 -8.86 7.06 -6.28
N GLY A 64 -9.03 7.06 -4.96
CA GLY A 64 -9.13 5.81 -4.20
C GLY A 64 -10.38 5.02 -4.61
N VAL A 65 -10.27 3.70 -4.59
CA VAL A 65 -11.42 2.81 -4.78
C VAL A 65 -12.03 2.41 -3.45
N VAL A 66 -13.34 2.14 -3.44
CA VAL A 66 -14.09 1.84 -2.21
C VAL A 66 -13.85 0.42 -1.67
N ALA A 67 -13.39 -0.50 -2.52
CA ALA A 67 -13.11 -1.88 -2.15
C ALA A 67 -12.12 -2.53 -3.13
N PHE A 68 -11.40 -3.53 -2.64
CA PHE A 68 -10.53 -4.39 -3.44
C PHE A 68 -10.96 -5.84 -3.30
N ALA A 69 -10.84 -6.61 -4.38
CA ALA A 69 -11.00 -8.06 -4.30
C ALA A 69 -9.83 -8.64 -3.48
N LEU A 70 -10.14 -9.40 -2.44
CA LEU A 70 -9.12 -10.08 -1.63
C LEU A 70 -8.90 -11.48 -2.20
N PRO A 71 -7.67 -11.81 -2.66
CA PRO A 71 -7.38 -13.11 -3.28
C PRO A 71 -7.27 -14.26 -2.25
N THR A 72 -7.19 -13.91 -0.96
CA THR A 72 -6.96 -14.84 0.15
C THR A 72 -8.14 -14.77 1.11
N ASP A 73 -8.62 -15.94 1.55
CA ASP A 73 -9.63 -16.03 2.62
C ASP A 73 -9.03 -15.47 3.92
N VAL A 74 -9.68 -14.44 4.48
CA VAL A 74 -9.23 -13.72 5.68
C VAL A 74 -10.02 -14.07 6.94
N ASP A 75 -10.99 -15.00 6.87
CA ASP A 75 -11.89 -15.29 8.00
C ASP A 75 -11.20 -15.94 9.21
N ARG A 76 -9.94 -16.38 9.04
CA ARG A 76 -9.10 -16.90 10.11
C ARG A 76 -7.79 -16.10 10.23
N PRO A 77 -7.20 -15.99 11.43
CA PRO A 77 -5.95 -15.24 11.65
C PRO A 77 -4.80 -15.62 10.73
N ARG A 78 -4.67 -16.90 10.38
CA ARG A 78 -3.66 -17.38 9.42
C ARG A 78 -3.86 -16.78 8.03
N GLY A 79 -5.10 -16.71 7.56
CA GLY A 79 -5.46 -16.13 6.26
C GLY A 79 -5.24 -14.62 6.23
N ALA A 80 -5.65 -13.94 7.31
CA ALA A 80 -5.39 -12.52 7.51
C ALA A 80 -3.88 -12.18 7.44
N ARG A 81 -3.04 -12.91 8.21
CA ARG A 81 -1.58 -12.72 8.18
C ARG A 81 -0.97 -12.98 6.81
N ARG A 82 -1.45 -14.02 6.13
CA ARG A 82 -1.00 -14.35 4.76
C ARG A 82 -1.33 -13.21 3.79
N LEU A 83 -2.54 -12.67 3.82
CA LEU A 83 -2.92 -11.55 2.97
C LEU A 83 -2.01 -10.33 3.21
N LEU A 84 -1.75 -9.97 4.48
CA LEU A 84 -0.87 -8.83 4.79
C LEU A 84 0.53 -9.06 4.22
N ALA A 85 1.09 -10.26 4.36
CA ALA A 85 2.40 -10.58 3.78
C ALA A 85 2.41 -10.54 2.24
N GLU A 86 1.33 -10.99 1.58
CA GLU A 86 1.19 -10.92 0.12
C GLU A 86 1.15 -9.48 -0.38
N VAL A 87 0.45 -8.60 0.34
CA VAL A 87 0.39 -7.16 0.05
C VAL A 87 1.76 -6.51 0.18
N GLU A 88 2.49 -6.76 1.27
CA GLU A 88 3.84 -6.21 1.46
C GLU A 88 4.77 -6.66 0.33
N ASN A 89 4.72 -7.94 -0.04
CA ASN A 89 5.55 -8.47 -1.12
C ASN A 89 5.18 -7.88 -2.49
N ALA A 90 3.90 -7.65 -2.76
CA ALA A 90 3.45 -6.99 -3.99
C ALA A 90 3.93 -5.52 -4.07
N LEU A 91 3.92 -4.80 -2.94
CA LEU A 91 4.40 -3.42 -2.87
C LEU A 91 5.89 -3.28 -3.16
N VAL A 92 6.71 -4.32 -2.89
CA VAL A 92 8.16 -4.28 -3.18
C VAL A 92 8.43 -3.91 -4.64
N ALA A 93 7.75 -4.56 -5.59
CA ALA A 93 7.93 -4.29 -7.00
C ALA A 93 7.48 -2.87 -7.38
N VAL A 94 6.35 -2.42 -6.83
CA VAL A 94 5.79 -1.08 -7.08
C VAL A 94 6.74 0.02 -6.59
N TYR A 95 7.32 -0.16 -5.41
CA TYR A 95 8.31 0.77 -4.87
C TYR A 95 9.64 0.72 -5.61
N ALA A 96 10.08 -0.46 -6.06
CA ALA A 96 11.29 -0.58 -6.87
C ALA A 96 11.16 0.18 -8.21
N ASP A 97 10.00 0.07 -8.88
CA ASP A 97 9.71 0.83 -10.09
C ASP A 97 9.69 2.35 -9.84
N ALA A 98 9.12 2.78 -8.70
CA ALA A 98 9.15 4.19 -8.29
C ALA A 98 10.57 4.70 -8.04
N ALA A 99 11.40 3.96 -7.31
CA ALA A 99 12.79 4.33 -7.07
C ALA A 99 13.60 4.38 -8.38
N ALA A 100 13.38 3.44 -9.30
CA ALA A 100 14.01 3.43 -10.62
C ALA A 100 13.62 4.65 -11.47
N ALA A 101 12.38 5.12 -11.35
CA ALA A 101 11.87 6.31 -12.06
C ALA A 101 12.19 7.65 -11.36
N ALA A 102 12.50 7.62 -10.06
CA ALA A 102 12.78 8.80 -9.25
C ALA A 102 14.25 9.25 -9.36
N SER A 103 14.51 10.46 -8.85
CA SER A 103 15.85 11.04 -8.75
C SER A 103 15.99 11.83 -7.44
N GLY A 104 17.23 12.15 -7.06
CA GLY A 104 17.51 12.91 -5.84
C GLY A 104 17.05 12.17 -4.57
N PRO A 105 16.59 12.90 -3.53
CA PRO A 105 16.15 12.32 -2.25
C PRO A 105 14.92 11.39 -2.31
N ASP A 106 14.21 11.36 -3.44
CA ASP A 106 13.00 10.53 -3.62
C ASP A 106 13.29 9.16 -4.25
N ARG A 107 14.56 8.87 -4.60
CA ARG A 107 15.03 7.54 -5.01
C ARG A 107 15.47 6.72 -3.79
#